data_AF-A0A0V0URQ0-F1
#
_entry.id   AF-A0A0V0URQ0-F1
#
_cell.length_a   1.000
_cell.length_b   1.000
_cell.length_c   1.000
_cell.angle_alpha   90.00
_cell.angle_beta   90.00
_cell.angle_gamma   90.00
#
_symmetry.space_group_name_H-M   'P 1'
#
loop_
_entity.id
_entity.type
_entity.pdbx_description
1 polymer ?
#
loop_
_entity_poly.entity_id
_entity_poly.type
_entity_poly.pdbx_seq_one_letter_code
_entity_poly.pdbx_strand_id
1 'polypeptide(L)'
;MKSQSGKYGIKVWVAADVEHRYTYNYHGYAGKIYDHPEKKRQGQLYHGITVNSFYTDFELIEDLLKHKLTLTRTLRKNKPWRQRAIRKTLYKCEVCRNDA
;
A
#
# COMPACT_ATOMS: atom_id res chain seq x y z
N MET A 1 -18.28 1.30 -8.78
CA MET A 1 -17.86 2.33 -7.79
C MET A 1 -18.15 3.73 -8.34
N LYS A 2 -18.38 4.78 -7.53
CA LYS A 2 -18.89 6.09 -8.02
C LYS A 2 -18.09 6.72 -9.17
N SER A 3 -16.77 6.55 -9.19
CA SER A 3 -15.86 7.12 -10.20
C SER A 3 -15.45 6.14 -11.31
N GLN A 4 -16.00 4.93 -11.34
CA GLN A 4 -15.69 3.92 -12.35
C GLN A 4 -16.78 3.89 -13.42
N SER A 5 -16.41 3.59 -14.66
CA SER A 5 -17.34 3.41 -15.80
C SER A 5 -18.39 2.33 -15.49
N GLY A 6 -18.00 1.25 -14.82
CA GLY A 6 -18.90 0.26 -14.22
C GLY A 6 -19.31 0.64 -12.79
N LYS A 7 -20.55 1.11 -12.61
CA LYS A 7 -21.07 1.45 -11.28
C LYS A 7 -21.15 0.22 -10.36
N TYR A 8 -21.47 -0.94 -10.93
CA TYR A 8 -21.57 -2.23 -10.24
C TYR A 8 -20.59 -3.23 -10.85
N GLY A 9 -19.97 -4.07 -10.03
CA GLY A 9 -19.01 -5.07 -10.48
C GLY A 9 -18.31 -5.76 -9.31
N ILE A 10 -17.56 -6.82 -9.64
CA ILE A 10 -16.73 -7.56 -8.68
C ILE A 10 -15.41 -6.80 -8.52
N LYS A 11 -15.02 -6.55 -7.27
CA LYS A 11 -13.75 -5.90 -6.96
C LYS A 11 -12.68 -6.95 -6.73
N VAL A 12 -11.50 -6.75 -7.32
CA VAL A 12 -10.33 -7.61 -7.16
C VAL A 12 -9.13 -6.73 -6.81
N TRP A 13 -8.33 -7.18 -5.85
CA TRP A 13 -7.02 -6.61 -5.53
C TRP A 13 -5.97 -7.36 -6.34
N VAL A 14 -5.05 -6.66 -6.99
CA VAL A 14 -4.06 -7.26 -7.89
C VAL A 14 -2.68 -6.71 -7.55
N ALA A 15 -1.70 -7.61 -7.46
CA ALA A 15 -0.28 -7.28 -7.50
C ALA A 15 0.23 -7.59 -8.90
N ALA A 16 0.73 -6.57 -9.58
CA ALA A 16 1.24 -6.68 -10.93
C ALA A 16 2.62 -6.05 -11.04
N ASP A 17 3.43 -6.62 -11.92
CA ASP A 17 4.68 -6.01 -12.34
C ASP A 17 4.42 -4.70 -13.10
N VAL A 18 5.30 -3.72 -12.90
CA VAL A 18 5.17 -2.37 -13.46
C VAL A 18 5.52 -2.36 -14.94
N GLU A 19 6.58 -3.08 -15.34
CA GLU A 19 7.12 -3.01 -16.69
C GLU A 19 6.31 -3.87 -17.66
N HIS A 20 6.14 -5.15 -17.34
CA HIS A 20 5.48 -6.11 -18.23
C HIS A 20 3.97 -6.19 -18.01
N ARG A 21 3.42 -5.46 -17.02
CA ARG A 21 2.00 -5.52 -16.63
C ARG A 21 1.55 -6.93 -16.29
N TYR A 22 2.49 -7.78 -15.87
CA TYR A 22 2.24 -9.17 -15.56
C TYR A 22 1.54 -9.27 -14.20
N THR A 23 0.40 -9.94 -14.17
CA THR A 23 -0.31 -10.19 -12.91
C THR A 23 0.39 -11.30 -12.13
N TYR A 24 1.04 -10.94 -11.02
CA TYR A 24 1.72 -11.91 -10.17
C TYR A 24 0.76 -12.59 -9.19
N ASN A 25 -0.12 -11.80 -8.57
CA ASN A 25 -1.04 -12.31 -7.55
C ASN A 25 -2.34 -11.49 -7.55
N TYR A 26 -3.45 -12.10 -7.13
CA TYR A 26 -4.72 -11.41 -6.98
C TYR A 26 -5.55 -11.96 -5.81
N HIS A 27 -6.45 -11.12 -5.30
CA HIS A 27 -7.40 -11.50 -4.26
C HIS A 27 -8.76 -10.87 -4.49
N GLY A 28 -9.81 -11.68 -4.53
CA GLY A 28 -11.19 -11.20 -4.68
C GLY A 28 -11.68 -10.47 -3.43
N TYR A 29 -12.33 -9.32 -3.61
CA TYR A 29 -12.99 -8.61 -2.52
C TYR A 29 -14.40 -9.19 -2.31
N ALA A 30 -14.57 -9.93 -1.23
CA ALA A 30 -15.83 -10.56 -0.86
C ALA A 30 -16.76 -9.67 0.01
N GLY A 31 -16.32 -8.47 0.37
CA GLY A 31 -17.08 -7.59 1.27
C GLY A 31 -17.05 -8.08 2.73
N LYS A 32 -18.10 -7.75 3.48
CA LYS A 32 -18.30 -8.26 4.84
C LYS A 32 -18.97 -9.63 4.75
N ILE A 33 -18.33 -10.64 5.33
CA ILE A 33 -18.88 -12.00 5.43
C ILE A 33 -19.35 -12.18 6.87
N TYR A 34 -20.67 -12.17 7.10
CA TYR A 34 -21.31 -12.25 8.43
C TYR A 34 -20.74 -11.21 9.43
N ASP A 35 -20.50 -11.62 10.68
CA ASP A 35 -19.90 -10.82 11.76
C ASP A 35 -18.36 -10.77 11.71
N HIS A 36 -17.73 -11.41 10.75
CA HIS A 36 -16.28 -11.34 10.63
C HIS A 36 -15.88 -10.03 9.98
N PRO A 37 -15.10 -9.17 10.67
CA PRO A 37 -14.51 -8.01 10.03
C PRO A 37 -13.65 -8.49 8.86
N GLU A 38 -13.65 -7.71 7.78
CA GLU A 38 -12.85 -7.99 6.60
C GLU A 38 -11.41 -8.28 7.02
N LYS A 39 -10.93 -9.52 6.82
CA LYS A 39 -9.52 -9.84 7.03
C LYS A 39 -8.75 -9.02 6.01
N LYS A 40 -8.06 -7.96 6.47
CA LYS A 40 -7.04 -7.24 5.71
C LYS A 40 -5.86 -8.19 5.43
N ARG A 41 -6.05 -9.15 4.52
CA ARG A 41 -4.95 -9.98 4.03
C ARG A 41 -4.18 -9.16 3.02
N GLN A 42 -3.17 -8.46 3.53
CA GLN A 42 -2.12 -7.91 2.68
C GLN A 42 -1.36 -9.13 2.14
N GLY A 43 -1.48 -9.39 0.83
CA GLY A 43 -0.77 -10.49 0.19
C GLY A 43 0.73 -10.36 0.42
N GLN A 44 1.47 -11.46 0.34
CA GLN A 44 2.92 -11.40 0.27
C GLN A 44 3.31 -10.65 -0.99
N LEU A 45 4.06 -9.56 -0.80
CA LEU A 45 4.56 -8.70 -1.85
C LEU A 45 6.08 -8.82 -1.88
N TYR A 46 6.67 -8.78 -3.06
CA TYR A 46 8.11 -8.90 -3.27
C TYR A 46 8.62 -7.60 -3.88
N HIS A 47 9.77 -7.12 -3.38
CA HIS A 47 10.59 -5.94 -3.72
C HIS A 47 9.92 -4.75 -4.44
N GLY A 48 10.05 -3.54 -3.87
CA GLY A 48 9.72 -2.29 -4.59
C GLY A 48 8.23 -2.08 -4.87
N ILE A 49 7.43 -1.93 -3.82
CA ILE A 49 5.97 -1.93 -3.93
C ILE A 49 5.46 -0.51 -4.15
N THR A 50 4.72 -0.28 -5.24
CA THR A 50 3.96 0.96 -5.43
C THR A 50 2.48 0.75 -5.12
N VAL A 51 1.95 1.45 -4.13
CA VAL A 51 0.53 1.34 -3.72
C VAL A 51 -0.22 2.66 -3.79
N ASN A 52 -1.54 2.57 -3.98
CA ASN A 52 -2.44 3.71 -3.81
C ASN A 52 -2.51 4.11 -2.33
N SER A 53 -2.80 5.40 -2.10
CA SER A 53 -3.15 6.00 -0.81
C SER A 53 -4.18 5.25 0.05
N PHE A 54 -4.96 4.31 -0.52
CA PHE A 54 -5.84 3.42 0.24
C PHE A 54 -5.08 2.54 1.23
N TYR A 55 -3.89 2.06 0.85
CA TYR A 55 -3.05 1.19 1.67
C TYR A 55 -2.20 2.03 2.64
N THR A 56 -2.86 2.73 3.56
CA THR A 56 -2.27 3.68 4.52
C THR A 56 -2.21 3.15 5.96
N ASP A 57 -1.69 1.94 6.14
CA ASP A 57 -1.43 1.39 7.47
C ASP A 57 0.06 1.51 7.79
N PHE A 58 0.40 1.99 8.99
CA PHE A 58 1.79 2.16 9.46
C PHE A 58 2.42 0.82 9.82
N GLU A 59 1.63 -0.08 10.41
CA GLU A 59 2.00 -1.47 10.71
C GLU A 59 2.51 -2.21 9.46
N LEU A 60 1.84 -2.03 8.31
CA LEU A 60 2.30 -2.58 7.03
C LEU A 60 3.70 -2.08 6.67
N ILE A 61 4.03 -0.82 6.94
CA ILE A 61 5.36 -0.28 6.64
C ILE A 61 6.41 -0.92 7.54
N GLU A 62 6.13 -1.07 8.83
CA GLU A 62 7.04 -1.72 9.77
C GLU A 62 7.30 -3.18 9.40
N ASP A 63 6.25 -3.90 9.02
CA ASP A 63 6.38 -5.30 8.59
C ASP A 63 7.14 -5.43 7.27
N LEU A 64 6.89 -4.56 6.29
CA LEU A 64 7.68 -4.52 5.06
C LEU A 64 9.15 -4.22 5.31
N LEU A 65 9.46 -3.31 6.25
CA LEU A 65 10.84 -2.99 6.64
C LEU A 65 11.56 -4.20 7.26
N LYS A 66 10.89 -5.00 8.10
CA LYS A 66 11.46 -6.26 8.63
C LYS A 66 11.88 -7.22 7.52
N HIS A 67 11.17 -7.21 6.40
CA HIS A 67 11.44 -8.03 5.23
C HIS A 67 12.34 -7.35 4.18
N LYS A 68 12.94 -6.19 4.48
CA LYS A 68 13.76 -5.39 3.55
C LYS A 68 13.03 -4.99 2.27
N LEU A 69 11.72 -4.77 2.37
CA LEU A 69 10.86 -4.33 1.28
C LEU A 69 10.63 -2.82 1.36
N THR A 70 10.63 -2.16 0.20
CA THR A 70 10.34 -0.72 0.07
C THR A 70 8.90 -0.49 -0.38
N LEU A 71 8.27 0.58 0.15
CA LEU A 71 6.90 0.98 -0.17
C LEU A 71 6.87 2.43 -0.66
N THR A 72 6.50 2.62 -1.93
CA THR A 72 6.29 3.93 -2.55
C THR A 72 4.80 4.21 -2.65
N ARG A 73 4.34 5.37 -2.13
CA ARG A 73 2.94 5.77 -2.26
C ARG A 73 2.70 7.26 -2.10
N THR A 74 1.46 7.67 -2.41
CA THR A 74 0.92 8.99 -2.08
C THR A 74 0.21 9.00 -0.71
N LEU A 75 0.35 10.08 0.05
CA LEU A 75 -0.30 10.27 1.36
C LEU A 75 -1.52 11.20 1.26
N ARG A 76 -2.67 10.79 1.80
CA ARG A 76 -3.88 11.65 1.87
C ARG A 76 -3.73 12.79 2.88
N LYS A 77 -4.31 13.95 2.56
CA LYS A 77 -4.25 15.19 3.36
C LYS A 77 -4.76 15.05 4.80
N ASN A 78 -5.83 14.28 4.96
CA ASN A 78 -6.61 14.31 6.19
C ASN A 78 -6.27 13.17 7.17
N LYS A 79 -5.11 12.50 7.01
CA LYS A 79 -4.72 11.40 7.92
C LYS A 79 -4.05 11.97 9.17
N PRO A 80 -4.54 11.69 10.40
CA PRO A 80 -4.05 12.31 11.64
C PRO A 80 -2.57 12.00 11.92
N TRP A 81 -2.12 10.78 11.61
CA TRP A 81 -0.75 10.34 11.83
C TRP A 81 0.28 10.91 10.84
N ARG A 82 -0.19 11.54 9.76
CA ARG A 82 0.67 12.18 8.74
C ARG A 82 1.64 13.19 9.36
N GLN A 83 1.17 13.96 10.35
CA GLN A 83 2.00 14.95 11.04
C GLN A 83 3.15 14.30 11.81
N ARG A 84 2.96 13.07 12.31
CA ARG A 84 3.96 12.31 13.06
C ARG A 84 5.03 11.67 12.15
N ALA A 85 4.63 11.23 10.95
CA ALA A 85 5.53 10.60 9.98
C ALA A 85 6.42 11.62 9.25
N ILE A 86 5.85 12.72 8.74
CA ILE A 86 6.60 13.76 8.01
C ILE A 86 7.60 14.48 8.94
N ARG A 87 7.24 14.68 10.22
CA ARG A 87 8.15 15.26 11.22
C ARG A 87 9.32 14.35 11.62
N LYS A 88 9.33 13.05 11.31
CA LYS A 88 10.47 12.16 11.62
C LYS A 88 11.36 11.88 10.41
N THR A 89 10.79 11.83 9.20
CA THR A 89 11.56 11.45 7.98
C THR A 89 12.43 12.58 7.42
N LEU A 90 12.15 13.85 7.73
CA LEU A 90 13.03 14.96 7.36
C LEU A 90 14.37 14.97 8.12
N TYR A 91 14.53 14.16 9.17
CA TYR A 91 15.73 14.17 10.02
C TYR A 91 16.63 12.93 9.86
N LYS A 92 16.35 11.99 8.95
CA LYS A 92 17.24 10.83 8.77
C LYS A 92 17.13 10.15 7.41
N CYS A 93 17.29 10.90 6.32
CA CYS A 93 17.82 10.30 5.10
C CYS A 93 19.33 10.51 5.10
N GLU A 94 20.06 9.67 5.84
CA GLU A 94 21.53 9.65 5.84
C GLU A 94 22.08 9.03 4.54
N VAL A 95 21.26 8.30 3.78
CA VAL A 95 21.66 7.60 2.56
C VAL A 95 21.87 8.57 1.37
N CYS A 96 21.16 9.70 1.33
CA CYS A 96 21.32 10.69 0.25
C CYS A 96 22.48 11.68 0.48
N ARG A 97 23.31 11.52 1.52
CA ARG A 97 24.40 12.46 1.83
C ARG A 97 25.78 12.05 1.33
N ASN A 98 25.97 10.84 0.80
CA ASN A 98 27.30 10.33 0.47
C ASN A 98 27.64 10.29 -1.03
N ASP A 99 26.77 10.77 -1.92
CA ASP A 99 27.03 10.79 -3.37
C ASP A 99 26.88 12.21 -3.96
N ALA A 100 27.66 13.17 -3.44
CA ALA A 100 27.84 14.49 -4.05
C ALA A 100 29.31 14.93 -3.96
#